data_AF-A0A7X2MTR6-F1
#
_entry.id   AF-A0A7X2MTR6-F1
#
_cell.length_a   1.000
_cell.length_b   1.000
_cell.length_c   1.000
_cell.angle_alpha   90.00
_cell.angle_beta   90.00
_cell.angle_gamma   90.00
#
_symmetry.space_group_name_H-M   'P 1'
#
loop_
_entity.id
_entity.type
_entity.pdbx_description
1 polymer ?
#
loop_
_entity_poly.entity_id
_entity_poly.type
_entity_poly.pdbx_seq_one_letter_code
_entity_poly.pdbx_strand_id
1 'polypeptide(L)'
;KHGQQGLAYEIVINSNPCIAYLMEENTMTMQALVMAHACYGHNSFFKNNYLFRSWTDAGSIVDYLLFAKNYISDCEERYGVEEVERLLDSCHALMNYGVDRYKRPQKISLQEEKARQKSREEYLQSQVN
;
A
#
# COMPACT_ATOMS: atom_id res chain seq x y z
N LYS A 1 -28.98 -9.91 -3.69
CA LYS A 1 -27.68 -10.61 -3.79
C LYS A 1 -26.84 -10.16 -2.60
N HIS A 2 -26.87 -10.90 -1.49
CA HIS A 2 -25.99 -10.59 -0.36
C HIS A 2 -24.55 -10.92 -0.80
N GLY A 3 -23.64 -9.95 -0.64
CA GLY A 3 -22.21 -10.15 -0.90
C GLY A 3 -21.69 -11.35 -0.13
N GLN A 4 -20.65 -12.01 -0.63
CA GLN A 4 -20.07 -13.20 -0.01
C GLN A 4 -19.70 -12.92 1.45
N GLN A 5 -20.53 -13.39 2.39
CA GLN A 5 -20.25 -13.32 3.82
C GLN A 5 -19.30 -14.47 4.17
N GLY A 6 -18.11 -14.13 4.67
CA GLY A 6 -17.06 -15.09 5.03
C GLY A 6 -15.66 -14.70 4.56
N LEU A 7 -15.52 -13.66 3.73
CA LEU A 7 -14.22 -13.09 3.42
C LEU A 7 -13.75 -12.26 4.62
N ALA A 8 -12.54 -12.56 5.09
CA ALA A 8 -11.86 -11.71 6.05
C ALA A 8 -11.77 -10.31 5.44
N TYR A 9 -12.41 -9.33 6.09
CA TYR A 9 -12.33 -7.96 5.63
C TYR A 9 -11.18 -7.29 6.37
N GLU A 10 -10.16 -6.92 5.61
CA GLU A 10 -9.12 -6.01 6.02
C GLU A 10 -9.12 -4.76 5.15
N ILE A 11 -8.88 -3.60 5.77
CA ILE A 11 -8.46 -2.40 5.05
C ILE A 11 -7.03 -2.12 5.46
N VAL A 12 -6.11 -2.11 4.50
CA VAL A 12 -4.71 -1.77 4.72
C VAL A 12 -4.41 -0.41 4.09
N ILE A 13 -4.01 0.55 4.92
CA ILE A 13 -3.47 1.83 4.48
C ILE A 13 -1.96 1.72 4.60
N ASN A 14 -1.27 1.62 3.46
CA ASN A 14 0.20 1.56 3.34
C ASN A 14 0.87 2.91 3.71
N SER A 15 0.62 3.37 4.92
CA SER A 15 1.22 4.53 5.58
C SER A 15 2.48 4.14 6.33
N ASN A 16 3.13 5.10 7.00
CA ASN A 16 4.31 4.85 7.82
C ASN A 16 4.13 5.42 9.25
N PRO A 17 3.79 4.59 10.27
CA PRO A 17 3.63 3.14 10.21
C PRO A 17 2.38 2.71 9.44
N CYS A 18 2.39 1.49 8.89
CA CYS A 18 1.23 0.96 8.17
C CYS A 18 0.05 0.75 9.13
N ILE A 19 -1.15 1.09 8.67
CA ILE A 19 -2.40 0.95 9.44
C ILE A 19 -3.22 -0.17 8.80
N ALA A 20 -3.65 -1.13 9.60
CA ALA A 20 -4.54 -2.20 9.17
C ALA A 20 -5.77 -2.24 10.08
N TYR A 21 -6.95 -2.18 9.48
CA TYR A 21 -8.23 -2.37 10.16
C TYR A 21 -8.70 -3.79 9.91
N LEU A 22 -8.92 -4.54 10.99
CA LEU A 22 -9.45 -5.90 10.95
C LEU A 22 -10.87 -5.87 11.51
N MET A 23 -11.76 -6.66 10.91
CA MET A 23 -13.09 -6.88 11.48
C MET A 23 -12.99 -7.52 12.87
N GLU A 24 -13.80 -7.02 13.81
CA GLU A 24 -13.86 -7.53 15.18
C GLU A 24 -14.46 -8.94 15.22
N GLU A 25 -15.40 -9.23 14.31
CA GLU A 25 -16.13 -10.50 14.24
C GLU A 25 -15.31 -11.66 13.66
N ASN A 26 -14.07 -11.41 13.24
CA ASN A 26 -13.17 -12.45 12.78
C ASN A 26 -12.88 -13.44 13.92
N THR A 27 -13.02 -14.74 13.64
CA THR A 27 -12.55 -15.80 14.55
C THR A 27 -11.06 -15.66 14.82
N MET A 28 -10.56 -16.21 15.94
CA MET A 28 -9.13 -16.12 16.29
C MET A 28 -8.22 -16.65 15.16
N THR A 29 -8.60 -17.75 14.50
CA THR A 29 -7.85 -18.29 13.36
C THR A 29 -7.84 -17.32 12.18
N MET A 30 -8.96 -16.64 11.93
CA MET A 30 -9.04 -15.63 10.88
C MET A 30 -8.20 -14.39 11.21
N GLN A 31 -8.24 -13.93 12.47
CA GLN A 31 -7.38 -12.82 12.93
C GLN A 31 -5.91 -13.15 12.68
N ALA A 32 -5.46 -14.35 13.09
CA ALA A 32 -4.08 -14.79 12.87
C ALA A 32 -3.71 -14.84 11.38
N LEU A 33 -4.61 -15.36 10.53
CA LEU A 33 -4.39 -15.44 9.08
C LEU A 33 -4.27 -14.05 8.45
N VAL A 34 -5.22 -13.14 8.74
CA VAL A 34 -5.24 -11.77 8.20
C VAL A 34 -4.02 -10.99 8.67
N MET A 35 -3.66 -11.07 9.96
CA MET A 35 -2.47 -10.41 10.48
C MET A 35 -1.21 -10.92 9.76
N ALA A 36 -1.05 -12.23 9.60
CA ALA A 36 0.09 -12.80 8.90
C ALA A 36 0.12 -12.40 7.40
N HIS A 37 -1.03 -12.46 6.73
CA HIS A 37 -1.17 -12.18 5.30
C HIS A 37 -0.99 -10.69 4.98
N ALA A 38 -1.84 -9.85 5.56
CA ALA A 38 -1.94 -8.44 5.22
C ALA A 38 -0.93 -7.61 6.03
N CYS A 39 -0.96 -7.74 7.36
CA CYS A 39 -0.16 -6.88 8.24
C CYS A 39 1.34 -7.20 8.19
N TYR A 40 1.71 -8.45 7.89
CA TYR A 40 3.11 -8.85 7.69
C TYR A 40 3.45 -9.06 6.22
N GLY A 41 2.69 -9.89 5.49
CA GLY A 41 3.00 -10.25 4.11
C GLY A 41 2.98 -9.04 3.17
N HIS A 42 1.80 -8.45 2.95
CA HIS A 42 1.66 -7.29 2.06
C HIS A 42 2.49 -6.09 2.53
N ASN A 43 2.48 -5.77 3.83
CA ASN A 43 3.26 -4.65 4.35
C ASN A 43 4.76 -4.81 4.14
N SER A 44 5.30 -6.01 4.37
CA SER A 44 6.72 -6.30 4.11
C SER A 44 7.04 -6.19 2.62
N PHE A 45 6.14 -6.67 1.75
CA PHE A 45 6.27 -6.49 0.32
C PHE A 45 6.32 -5.01 -0.06
N PHE A 46 5.34 -4.20 0.34
CA PHE A 46 5.30 -2.77 -0.01
C PHE A 46 6.49 -1.99 0.54
N LYS A 47 6.90 -2.25 1.80
CA LYS A 47 8.08 -1.60 2.41
C LYS A 47 9.36 -1.84 1.62
N ASN A 48 9.49 -3.02 0.98
CA ASN A 48 10.70 -3.40 0.25
C ASN A 48 10.55 -3.30 -1.27
N ASN A 49 9.36 -2.98 -1.79
CA ASN A 49 9.10 -2.84 -3.21
C ASN A 49 9.70 -1.54 -3.74
N TYR A 50 10.58 -1.63 -4.74
CA TYR A 50 11.28 -0.46 -5.27
C TYR A 50 10.34 0.54 -5.96
N LEU A 51 9.26 0.08 -6.63
CA LEU A 51 8.29 0.98 -7.26
C LEU A 51 7.52 1.75 -6.21
N PHE A 52 7.06 1.07 -5.16
CA PHE A 52 6.39 1.71 -4.03
C PHE A 52 7.29 2.79 -3.41
N ARG A 53 8.55 2.46 -3.12
CA ARG A 53 9.51 3.42 -2.56
C ARG A 53 9.86 4.59 -3.49
N SER A 54 9.73 4.40 -4.81
CA SER A 54 10.11 5.43 -5.79
C SER A 54 8.97 6.42 -6.07
N TRP A 55 7.73 6.00 -5.90
CA TRP A 55 6.55 6.75 -6.34
C TRP A 55 5.53 7.03 -5.25
N THR A 56 5.69 6.45 -4.07
CA THR A 56 4.75 6.62 -2.95
C THR A 56 5.45 7.26 -1.76
N ASP A 57 4.91 8.39 -1.31
CA ASP A 57 5.22 8.93 0.01
C ASP A 57 4.24 8.36 1.04
N ALA A 58 4.66 7.30 1.72
CA ALA A 58 3.86 6.66 2.75
C ALA A 58 3.72 7.51 4.03
N GLY A 59 4.61 8.49 4.26
CA GLY A 59 4.55 9.35 5.44
C GLY A 59 3.39 10.35 5.37
N SER A 60 3.08 10.85 4.18
CA SER A 60 2.04 11.86 3.95
C SER A 60 0.72 11.29 3.41
N ILE A 61 0.62 9.97 3.18
CA ILE A 61 -0.54 9.39 2.49
C ILE A 61 -1.85 9.63 3.24
N VAL A 62 -1.83 9.64 4.58
CA VAL A 62 -3.02 9.88 5.40
C VAL A 62 -3.52 11.32 5.20
N ASP A 63 -2.61 12.29 5.24
CA ASP A 63 -2.93 13.70 5.00
C ASP A 63 -3.45 13.91 3.57
N TYR A 64 -2.84 13.24 2.59
CA TYR A 64 -3.29 13.29 1.20
C TYR A 64 -4.70 12.71 1.03
N LEU A 65 -5.02 11.60 1.69
CA LEU A 65 -6.37 11.01 1.66
C LEU A 65 -7.41 11.95 2.30
N LEU A 66 -7.08 12.60 3.41
CA LEU A 66 -7.94 13.60 4.05
C LEU A 66 -8.17 14.80 3.14
N PHE A 67 -7.10 15.31 2.51
CA PHE A 67 -7.19 16.39 1.53
C PHE A 67 -8.08 15.99 0.35
N ALA A 68 -7.85 14.82 -0.25
CA ALA A 68 -8.62 14.34 -1.39
C ALA A 68 -10.11 14.18 -1.04
N LYS A 69 -10.42 13.63 0.14
CA LYS A 69 -11.80 13.54 0.64
C LYS A 69 -12.47 14.90 0.67
N ASN A 70 -11.85 15.89 1.32
CA ASN A 70 -12.41 17.23 1.44
C ASN A 70 -12.56 17.90 0.07
N TYR A 71 -11.56 17.75 -0.80
CA TYR A 71 -11.61 18.28 -2.16
C TYR A 71 -12.77 17.71 -2.98
N ILE A 72 -13.01 16.40 -2.90
CA ILE A 72 -14.15 15.78 -3.57
C ILE A 72 -15.46 16.30 -2.98
N SER A 73 -15.60 16.37 -1.66
CA SER A 73 -16.79 16.92 -1.01
C SER A 73 -17.07 18.38 -1.42
N ASP A 74 -16.05 19.23 -1.49
CA ASP A 74 -16.18 20.60 -1.98
C ASP A 74 -16.63 20.67 -3.45
N CYS A 75 -16.18 19.72 -4.28
CA CYS A 75 -16.62 19.62 -5.67
C CYS A 75 -18.08 19.16 -5.77
N GLU A 76 -18.47 18.17 -4.97
CA GLU A 76 -19.84 17.66 -4.92
C GLU A 76 -20.82 18.74 -4.46
N GLU A 77 -20.45 19.58 -3.49
CA GLU A 77 -21.25 20.71 -3.04
C GLU A 77 -21.45 21.76 -4.14
N ARG A 78 -20.39 22.04 -4.92
CA ARG A 78 -20.40 23.09 -5.95
C ARG A 78 -21.06 22.65 -7.26
N TYR A 79 -20.88 21.40 -7.65
CA TYR A 79 -21.23 20.91 -8.98
C TYR A 79 -22.27 19.77 -8.96
N GLY A 80 -22.61 19.26 -7.78
CA GLY A 80 -23.49 18.11 -7.62
C GLY A 80 -22.75 16.78 -7.75
N VAL A 81 -23.21 15.79 -6.97
CA VAL A 81 -22.60 14.45 -6.90
C VAL A 81 -22.55 13.79 -8.28
N GLU A 82 -23.65 13.83 -9.04
CA GLU A 82 -23.73 13.15 -10.33
C GLU A 82 -22.69 13.65 -11.35
N GLU A 83 -22.41 14.95 -11.39
CA GLU A 83 -21.41 15.50 -12.33
C GLU A 83 -19.99 15.11 -11.94
N VAL A 84 -19.69 15.13 -10.63
CA VAL A 84 -18.39 14.69 -10.11
C VAL A 84 -18.18 13.21 -10.39
N GLU A 85 -19.18 12.38 -10.13
CA GLU A 85 -19.14 10.93 -10.41
C GLU A 85 -18.95 10.64 -11.91
N ARG A 86 -19.72 11.31 -12.78
CA ARG A 86 -19.56 11.21 -14.25
C ARG A 86 -18.13 11.50 -14.71
N LEU A 87 -17.50 12.53 -14.13
CA LEU A 87 -16.12 12.91 -14.46
C LEU A 87 -15.12 11.85 -13.97
N LEU A 88 -15.27 11.37 -12.73
CA LEU A 88 -14.39 10.35 -12.16
C LEU A 88 -14.49 9.03 -12.95
N ASP A 89 -15.70 8.62 -13.32
CA ASP A 89 -15.94 7.44 -14.16
C ASP A 89 -15.29 7.57 -15.53
N SER A 90 -15.39 8.76 -16.15
CA SER A 90 -14.72 9.05 -17.41
C SER A 90 -13.19 8.94 -17.29
N CYS A 91 -12.61 9.40 -16.18
CA CYS A 91 -11.18 9.24 -15.90
C CYS A 91 -10.81 7.77 -15.69
N HIS A 92 -11.62 7.02 -14.93
CA HIS A 92 -11.40 5.59 -14.70
C HIS A 92 -11.48 4.77 -16.00
N ALA A 93 -12.37 5.13 -16.94
CA ALA A 93 -12.44 4.51 -18.25
C ALA A 93 -11.13 4.65 -19.05
N LEU A 94 -10.32 5.67 -18.76
CA LEU A 94 -9.03 5.93 -19.39
C LEU A 94 -7.84 5.30 -18.65
N MET A 95 -8.04 4.64 -17.51
CA MET A 95 -6.96 4.14 -16.64
C MET A 95 -5.96 3.22 -17.37
N ASN A 96 -6.43 2.45 -18.35
CA ASN A 96 -5.60 1.53 -19.14
C ASN A 96 -4.77 2.20 -20.24
N TYR A 97 -4.95 3.51 -20.47
CA TYR A 97 -4.22 4.28 -21.48
C TYR A 97 -3.07 5.10 -20.88
N GLY A 98 -2.70 4.84 -19.62
CA GLY A 98 -1.56 5.47 -18.97
C GLY A 98 -0.24 5.17 -19.69
N VAL A 99 0.61 6.20 -19.84
CA VAL A 99 1.97 6.03 -20.37
C VAL A 99 2.87 5.51 -19.26
N ASP A 100 3.32 4.27 -19.37
CA ASP A 100 4.20 3.66 -18.37
C ASP A 100 5.56 4.38 -18.31
N ARG A 101 5.94 4.83 -17.10
CA ARG A 101 7.24 5.43 -16.80
C ARG A 101 8.14 4.43 -16.06
N TYR A 102 8.09 3.16 -16.45
CA TYR A 102 8.88 2.10 -15.87
C TYR A 102 10.38 2.40 -15.94
N LYS A 103 10.96 2.74 -14.80
CA LYS A 103 12.41 2.83 -14.63
C LYS A 103 12.90 1.52 -14.03
N ARG A 104 13.58 0.73 -14.85
CA ARG A 104 14.20 -0.53 -14.41
C ARG A 104 15.36 -0.20 -13.45
N PRO A 105 15.39 -0.76 -12.24
CA PRO A 105 16.49 -0.51 -11.31
C PRO A 105 17.81 -1.01 -11.91
N GLN A 106 18.89 -0.24 -11.72
CA GLN A 106 20.20 -0.64 -12.18
C GLN A 106 20.73 -1.83 -11.38
N LYS A 107 21.54 -2.68 -12.02
CA LYS A 107 22.20 -3.78 -11.31
C LYS A 107 23.14 -3.21 -10.25
N ILE A 108 23.06 -3.76 -9.04
CA ILE A 108 23.93 -3.42 -7.93
C ILE A 108 25.38 -3.71 -8.33
N SER A 109 26.31 -2.84 -7.93
CA SER A 109 27.73 -3.07 -8.21
C SER A 109 28.26 -4.25 -7.38
N LEU A 110 29.31 -4.93 -7.88
CA LEU A 110 29.94 -6.04 -7.15
C LEU A 110 30.44 -5.62 -5.75
N GLN A 111 30.88 -4.36 -5.61
CA GLN A 111 31.34 -3.80 -4.33
C GLN A 111 30.20 -3.65 -3.32
N GLU A 112 29.07 -3.07 -3.74
CA GLU A 112 27.89 -2.94 -2.90
C GLU A 112 27.32 -4.32 -2.50
N GLU A 113 27.35 -5.29 -3.42
CA GLU A 113 26.91 -6.66 -3.15
C GLU A 113 27.76 -7.33 -2.05
N LYS A 114 29.10 -7.19 -2.13
CA LYS A 114 30.02 -7.67 -1.08
C LYS A 114 29.81 -6.98 0.26
N ALA A 115 29.60 -5.66 0.27
CA ALA A 115 29.30 -4.92 1.49
C ALA A 115 28.00 -5.41 2.15
N ARG A 116 26.96 -5.68 1.34
CA ARG A 116 25.70 -6.26 1.80
C ARG A 116 25.88 -7.65 2.42
N GLN A 117 26.67 -8.52 1.81
CA GLN A 117 26.97 -9.84 2.36
C GLN A 117 27.65 -9.74 3.73
N LYS A 118 28.71 -8.92 3.84
CA LYS A 118 29.42 -8.69 5.11
C LYS A 118 28.49 -8.17 6.21
N SER A 119 27.63 -7.20 5.89
CA SER A 119 26.67 -6.66 6.87
C SER A 119 25.66 -7.71 7.36
N ARG A 120 25.25 -8.65 6.50
CA ARG A 120 24.35 -9.76 6.87
C ARG A 120 25.06 -10.76 7.76
N GLU A 121 26.32 -11.08 7.46
CA GLU A 121 27.15 -11.96 8.29
C GLU A 121 27.36 -11.36 9.69
N GLU A 122 27.72 -10.07 9.77
CA GLU A 122 27.90 -9.35 11.03
C GLU A 122 26.60 -9.35 11.87
N TYR A 123 25.45 -9.10 11.23
CA TYR A 123 24.15 -9.14 11.90
C TYR A 123 23.84 -10.54 12.46
N LEU A 124 24.02 -11.60 11.66
CA LEU A 124 23.82 -12.98 12.13
C LEU A 124 24.75 -13.32 13.30
N GLN A 125 26.00 -12.87 13.25
CA GLN A 125 26.96 -13.11 14.32
C GLN A 125 26.60 -12.36 15.61
N SER A 126 26.00 -11.18 15.51
CA SER A 126 25.50 -10.42 16.66
C SER A 126 24.29 -11.07 17.37
N GLN A 127 23.59 -12.01 16.73
CA GLN A 127 22.45 -12.73 17.33
C GLN A 127 22.89 -13.96 18.14
N VAL A 128 24.15 -14.40 17.98
CA VAL A 128 24.69 -15.61 18.62
C VAL A 128 25.56 -15.28 19.84
N ASN A 129 26.03 -14.03 19.95
CA ASN A 129 26.77 -13.49 21.09
C ASN A 129 25.85 -12.73 22.05
#